data_AF-A0A967TG69-F1
#
_entry.id   AF-A0A967TG69-F1
#
_cell.length_a   1.000
_cell.length_b   1.000
_cell.length_c   1.000
_cell.angle_alpha   90.00
_cell.angle_beta   90.00
_cell.angle_gamma   90.00
#
_symmetry.space_group_name_H-M   'P 1'
#
loop_
_entity.id
_entity.type
_entity.pdbx_description
1 polymer ?
#
loop_
_entity_poly.entity_id
_entity_poly.type
_entity_poly.pdbx_seq_one_letter_code
_entity_poly.pdbx_strand_id
1 'polypeptide(L)'
;MAGMIAISAWLLPAISGSFILLILGLYEPVIEALNGFDWVVLASLGLGCATGLMIFARVLEWLLSYWREPLLCLLTGFMAGSLVRLWPWAQGGTLLTPAEYAVLTGHAPLELWSLAAAAAGALTLWLLSKLE
;
A
#
# COMPACT_ATOMS: atom_id res chain seq x y z
N MET A 1 -11.80 -2.24 20.67
CA MET A 1 -12.42 -2.70 19.40
C MET A 1 -12.01 -1.86 18.20
N ALA A 2 -11.97 -0.54 18.29
CA ALA A 2 -11.57 0.33 17.17
C ALA A 2 -10.15 0.08 16.63
N GLY A 3 -9.18 -0.25 17.49
CA GLY A 3 -7.84 -0.65 17.04
C GLY A 3 -7.83 -1.89 16.16
N MET A 4 -8.73 -2.86 16.40
CA MET A 4 -8.88 -4.03 15.52
C MET A 4 -9.34 -3.59 14.13
N ILE A 5 -10.39 -2.75 14.05
CA ILE A 5 -10.98 -2.29 12.79
C ILE A 5 -9.99 -1.41 12.02
N ALA A 6 -9.26 -0.52 12.70
CA ALA A 6 -8.25 0.33 12.08
C ALA A 6 -7.09 -0.47 11.46
N ILE A 7 -6.61 -1.51 12.15
CA ILE A 7 -5.54 -2.38 11.61
C ILE A 7 -6.04 -3.27 10.48
N SER A 8 -7.26 -3.82 10.58
CA SER A 8 -7.84 -4.60 9.49
C SER A 8 -8.04 -3.78 8.21
N ALA A 9 -8.23 -2.46 8.34
CA ALA A 9 -8.34 -1.57 7.19
C ALA A 9 -7.00 -1.15 6.59
N TRP A 10 -5.95 -0.99 7.41
CA TRP A 10 -4.58 -0.78 6.90
C TRP A 10 -4.07 -1.94 6.05
N LEU A 11 -4.65 -3.12 6.22
CA LEU A 11 -4.20 -4.36 5.58
C LEU A 11 -4.98 -4.68 4.30
N LEU A 12 -6.12 -4.02 4.06
CA LEU A 12 -6.77 -3.98 2.75
C LEU A 12 -5.96 -3.06 1.82
N PRO A 13 -5.67 -3.47 0.57
CA PRO A 13 -5.08 -2.56 -0.39
C PRO A 13 -6.05 -1.38 -0.59
N ALA A 14 -5.61 -0.18 -0.18
CA ALA A 14 -6.22 1.14 -0.41
C ALA A 14 -7.06 1.82 0.70
N ILE A 15 -7.16 1.31 1.94
CA ILE A 15 -7.86 2.05 3.03
C ILE A 15 -6.88 2.50 4.13
N SER A 16 -6.84 3.81 4.41
CA SER A 16 -6.04 4.36 5.50
C SER A 16 -6.74 4.17 6.86
N GLY A 17 -6.10 3.53 7.82
CA GLY A 17 -6.58 3.29 9.18
C GLY A 17 -6.79 4.56 10.01
N SER A 18 -6.02 5.62 9.76
CA SER A 18 -6.28 6.94 10.35
C SER A 18 -7.59 7.56 9.84
N PHE A 19 -7.98 7.28 8.59
CA PHE A 19 -9.29 7.67 8.06
C PHE A 19 -10.44 6.89 8.70
N ILE A 20 -10.22 5.61 9.01
CA ILE A 20 -11.21 4.81 9.76
C ILE A 20 -11.37 5.34 11.19
N LEU A 21 -10.28 5.68 11.88
CA LEU A 21 -10.38 6.28 13.22
C LEU A 21 -11.16 7.60 13.20
N LEU A 22 -11.02 8.40 12.14
CA LEU A 22 -11.83 9.60 11.91
C LEU A 22 -13.32 9.26 11.72
N ILE A 23 -13.66 8.32 10.84
CA ILE A 23 -15.07 7.91 10.62
C ILE A 23 -15.71 7.33 11.89
N LEU A 24 -14.95 6.56 12.66
CA LEU A 24 -15.42 5.98 13.92
C LEU A 24 -15.56 7.03 15.06
N GLY A 25 -15.14 8.28 14.83
CA GLY A 25 -15.18 9.34 15.84
C GLY A 25 -14.14 9.16 16.96
N LEU A 26 -13.14 8.31 16.75
CA LEU A 26 -12.15 7.92 17.76
C LEU A 26 -10.77 8.55 17.53
N TYR A 27 -10.64 9.38 16.50
CA TYR A 27 -9.41 10.11 16.22
C TYR A 27 -9.03 11.06 17.35
N GLU A 28 -9.95 11.92 17.79
CA GLU A 28 -9.72 12.89 18.89
C GLU A 28 -9.31 12.19 20.20
N PRO A 29 -10.04 11.17 20.71
CA PRO A 29 -9.63 10.42 21.90
C PRO A 29 -8.23 9.79 21.81
N VAL A 30 -7.84 9.32 20.62
CA VAL A 30 -6.54 8.68 20.40
C VAL A 30 -5.41 9.72 20.41
N ILE A 31 -5.60 10.86 19.76
CA ILE A 31 -4.63 11.96 19.76
C ILE A 31 -4.49 12.58 21.15
N GLU A 32 -5.59 12.74 21.87
CA GLU A 32 -5.57 13.25 23.25
C GLU A 32 -4.85 12.28 24.20
N ALA A 33 -5.13 10.97 24.08
CA ALA A 33 -4.42 9.95 24.85
C ALA A 33 -2.92 9.88 24.51
N LEU A 34 -2.53 10.13 23.25
CA LEU A 34 -1.12 10.21 22.85
C LEU A 34 -0.42 11.42 23.46
N ASN A 35 -1.06 12.60 23.44
CA ASN A 35 -0.51 13.82 24.03
C ASN A 35 -0.45 13.75 25.57
N GLY A 36 -1.44 13.12 26.19
CA GLY A 36 -1.52 12.93 27.64
C GLY A 36 -0.78 11.69 28.17
N PHE A 37 -0.17 10.88 27.30
CA PHE A 37 0.41 9.57 27.63
C PHE A 37 -0.53 8.70 28.50
N ASP A 38 -1.82 8.66 28.15
CA ASP A 38 -2.78 7.80 28.83
C ASP A 38 -2.53 6.33 28.44
N TRP A 39 -1.71 5.67 29.24
CA TRP A 39 -1.30 4.28 29.04
C TRP A 39 -2.47 3.30 29.02
N VAL A 40 -3.61 3.62 29.66
CA VAL A 40 -4.78 2.73 29.67
C VAL A 40 -5.44 2.73 28.29
N VAL A 41 -5.67 3.91 27.72
CA VAL A 41 -6.25 4.06 26.38
C VAL A 41 -5.28 3.49 25.33
N LEU A 42 -4.00 3.84 25.41
CA LEU A 42 -2.97 3.35 24.49
C LEU A 42 -2.82 1.82 24.55
N ALA A 43 -2.80 1.22 25.74
CA ALA A 43 -2.71 -0.24 25.89
C ALA A 43 -3.96 -0.93 25.33
N SER A 44 -5.17 -0.39 25.58
CA SER A 44 -6.41 -0.96 25.04
C SER A 44 -6.47 -0.88 23.51
N LEU A 45 -5.97 0.23 22.93
CA LEU A 45 -5.83 0.40 21.50
C LEU A 45 -4.81 -0.57 20.93
N GLY A 46 -3.63 -0.67 21.55
CA GLY A 46 -2.56 -1.57 21.17
C GLY A 46 -2.95 -3.05 21.21
N LEU A 47 -3.69 -3.48 22.24
CA LEU A 47 -4.25 -4.83 22.33
C LEU A 47 -5.29 -5.09 21.24
N GLY A 48 -6.14 -4.10 20.95
CA GLY A 48 -7.06 -4.17 19.81
C GLY A 48 -6.31 -4.29 18.48
N CYS A 49 -5.27 -3.49 18.29
CA CYS A 49 -4.41 -3.57 17.12
C CYS A 49 -3.77 -4.96 16.97
N ALA A 50 -3.14 -5.49 18.03
CA ALA A 50 -2.48 -6.79 18.01
C ALA A 50 -3.46 -7.93 17.70
N THR A 51 -4.63 -7.93 18.34
CA THR A 51 -5.67 -8.95 18.10
C THR A 51 -6.23 -8.87 16.68
N GLY A 52 -6.47 -7.66 16.16
CA GLY A 52 -6.91 -7.45 14.78
C GLY A 52 -5.90 -7.92 13.75
N LEU A 53 -4.61 -7.68 14.00
CA LEU A 53 -3.52 -8.14 13.16
C LEU A 53 -3.44 -9.67 13.12
N MET A 54 -3.52 -10.33 14.28
CA MET A 54 -3.49 -11.79 14.37
C MET A 54 -4.66 -12.44 13.64
N ILE A 55 -5.87 -11.89 13.79
CA ILE A 55 -7.07 -12.40 13.10
C ILE A 55 -6.90 -12.23 11.59
N PHE A 56 -6.50 -11.06 11.13
CA PHE A 56 -6.31 -10.82 9.70
C PHE A 56 -5.22 -11.70 9.12
N ALA A 57 -4.07 -11.85 9.79
CA ALA A 57 -3.00 -12.71 9.31
C ALA A 57 -3.49 -14.14 9.06
N ARG A 58 -4.30 -14.69 9.97
CA ARG A 58 -4.93 -16.01 9.79
C ARG A 58 -5.93 -16.04 8.64
N VAL A 59 -6.74 -15.00 8.46
CA VAL A 59 -7.68 -14.91 7.33
C VAL A 59 -6.93 -14.83 6.00
N LEU A 60 -5.86 -14.05 5.92
CA LEU A 60 -5.04 -13.93 4.72
C LEU A 60 -4.32 -15.25 4.40
N GLU A 61 -3.78 -15.92 5.40
CA GLU A 61 -3.18 -17.25 5.27
C GLU A 61 -4.21 -18.29 4.78
N TRP A 62 -5.42 -18.27 5.33
CA TRP A 62 -6.53 -19.11 4.87
C TRP A 62 -6.94 -18.78 3.42
N LEU A 63 -7.02 -17.50 3.07
CA LEU A 63 -7.36 -17.05 1.72
C LEU A 63 -6.27 -17.44 0.71
N LEU A 64 -4.99 -17.30 1.07
CA LEU A 64 -3.87 -17.72 0.23
C LEU A 64 -3.74 -19.24 0.13
N SER A 65 -4.19 -20.02 1.12
CA SER A 65 -4.13 -21.49 1.05
C SER A 65 -5.27 -22.09 0.23
N TYR A 66 -6.47 -21.51 0.26
CA TYR A 66 -7.62 -22.02 -0.50
C TYR A 66 -7.85 -21.31 -1.84
N TRP A 67 -7.56 -20.01 -1.93
CA TRP A 67 -7.78 -19.16 -3.12
C TRP A 67 -6.48 -18.53 -3.65
N ARG A 68 -5.36 -19.28 -3.60
CA ARG A 68 -4.03 -18.79 -3.99
C ARG A 68 -4.00 -18.14 -5.37
N GLU A 69 -4.41 -18.88 -6.39
CA GLU A 69 -4.31 -18.44 -7.79
C GLU A 69 -5.14 -17.16 -8.06
N PRO A 70 -6.45 -17.10 -7.71
CA PRO A 70 -7.23 -15.88 -7.92
C PRO A 70 -6.72 -14.67 -7.13
N LEU A 71 -6.26 -14.88 -5.89
CA LEU A 71 -5.73 -13.79 -5.06
C LEU A 71 -4.42 -13.25 -5.65
N LEU A 72 -3.52 -14.11 -6.11
CA LEU A 72 -2.30 -13.68 -6.79
C LEU A 72 -2.62 -12.90 -8.07
N CYS A 73 -3.54 -13.39 -8.91
CA CYS A 73 -3.97 -12.65 -10.10
C CYS A 73 -4.53 -11.26 -9.76
N LEU A 74 -5.33 -11.15 -8.70
CA LEU A 74 -5.89 -9.89 -8.23
C LEU A 74 -4.81 -8.93 -7.71
N LEU A 75 -3.88 -9.42 -6.90
CA LEU A 75 -2.76 -8.63 -6.39
C LEU A 75 -1.84 -8.18 -7.54
N THR A 76 -1.52 -9.07 -8.48
CA THR A 76 -0.76 -8.73 -9.69
C THR A 76 -1.49 -7.68 -10.52
N GLY A 77 -2.82 -7.78 -10.67
CA GLY A 77 -3.64 -6.75 -11.32
C GLY A 77 -3.58 -5.40 -10.62
N PHE A 78 -3.63 -5.37 -9.29
CA PHE A 78 -3.44 -4.15 -8.50
C PHE A 78 -2.04 -3.55 -8.67
N MET A 79 -0.99 -4.38 -8.64
CA MET A 79 0.39 -3.92 -8.86
C MET A 79 0.60 -3.39 -10.27
N ALA A 80 0.04 -4.06 -11.28
CA ALA A 80 0.09 -3.61 -12.67
C ALA A 80 -0.65 -2.26 -12.84
N GLY A 81 -1.82 -2.12 -12.22
CA GLY A 81 -2.59 -0.87 -12.23
C GLY A 81 -1.88 0.30 -11.54
N SER A 82 -1.16 0.04 -10.43
CA SER A 82 -0.39 1.09 -9.75
C SER A 82 0.84 1.52 -10.56
N LEU A 83 1.47 0.60 -11.28
CA LEU A 83 2.64 0.87 -12.12
C LEU A 83 2.35 1.89 -13.22
N VAL A 84 1.14 1.86 -13.80
CA VAL A 84 0.68 2.86 -14.79
C VAL A 84 0.69 4.27 -14.20
N ARG A 85 0.30 4.42 -12.92
CA ARG A 85 0.25 5.71 -12.23
C ARG A 85 1.62 6.18 -11.74
N LEU A 86 2.51 5.23 -11.45
CA LEU A 86 3.91 5.47 -11.06
C LEU A 86 4.83 5.70 -12.26
N TRP A 87 4.32 5.57 -13.49
CA TRP A 87 5.13 5.76 -14.69
C TRP A 87 5.69 7.20 -14.75
N PRO A 88 6.97 7.38 -15.12
CA PRO A 88 7.66 8.68 -15.06
C PRO A 88 6.97 9.82 -15.82
N TRP A 89 6.16 9.50 -16.84
CA TRP A 89 5.42 10.48 -17.64
C TRP A 89 3.91 10.45 -17.38
N ALA A 90 3.47 9.98 -16.21
CA ALA A 90 2.07 10.04 -15.78
C ALA A 90 1.78 11.34 -15.02
N GLN A 91 0.85 12.14 -15.51
CA GLN A 91 0.36 13.36 -14.85
C GLN A 91 -1.17 13.27 -14.73
N GLY A 92 -1.71 13.45 -13.53
CA GLY A 92 -3.17 13.50 -13.31
C GLY A 92 -3.94 12.22 -13.69
N GLY A 93 -3.28 11.08 -13.92
CA GLY A 93 -3.91 9.84 -14.39
C GLY A 93 -3.93 9.67 -15.92
N THR A 94 -3.36 10.61 -16.67
CA THR A 94 -3.11 10.49 -18.11
C THR A 94 -1.65 10.15 -18.37
N LEU A 95 -1.41 9.18 -19.26
CA LEU A 95 -0.07 8.84 -19.76
C LEU A 95 0.31 9.84 -20.85
N LEU A 96 1.36 10.61 -20.61
CA LEU A 96 1.90 11.56 -21.57
C LEU A 96 3.09 10.95 -22.30
N THR A 97 3.31 11.37 -23.53
CA THR A 97 4.56 11.05 -24.22
C THR A 97 5.72 11.82 -23.57
N PRO A 98 6.97 11.33 -23.63
CA PRO A 98 8.12 12.02 -23.05
C PRO A 98 8.30 13.46 -23.54
N ALA A 99 7.94 13.71 -24.81
CA ALA A 99 7.96 15.04 -25.41
C ALA A 99 6.90 15.97 -24.82
N GLU A 100 5.67 15.50 -24.63
CA GLU A 100 4.59 16.26 -23.99
C GLU A 100 4.88 16.52 -22.51
N TYR A 101 5.47 15.53 -21.82
CA TYR A 101 5.89 15.68 -20.43
C TYR A 101 6.98 16.75 -20.26
N ALA A 102 7.99 16.75 -21.15
CA ALA A 102 9.06 17.74 -21.13
C ALA A 102 8.55 19.17 -21.37
N VAL A 103 7.55 19.33 -22.26
CA VAL A 103 6.90 20.61 -22.53
C VAL A 103 6.07 21.10 -21.34
N LEU A 104 5.36 20.20 -20.65
CA LEU A 104 4.47 20.54 -19.53
C LEU A 104 5.20 20.79 -18.20
N THR A 105 6.29 20.07 -17.94
CA THR A 105 6.99 20.12 -16.64
C THR A 105 8.32 20.87 -16.69
N GLY A 106 8.86 21.14 -17.89
CA GLY A 106 10.16 21.81 -18.06
C GLY A 106 11.37 20.98 -17.61
N HIS A 107 11.16 19.73 -17.18
CA HIS A 107 12.22 18.81 -16.80
C HIS A 107 12.67 17.98 -18.01
N ALA A 108 13.98 17.70 -18.08
CA ALA A 108 14.52 16.78 -19.08
C ALA A 108 13.80 15.43 -18.95
N PRO A 109 13.28 14.86 -20.05
CA PRO A 109 12.67 13.54 -20.01
C PRO A 109 13.81 12.56 -19.80
N LEU A 110 14.01 12.09 -18.57
CA LEU A 110 15.07 11.14 -18.18
C LEU A 110 14.79 9.73 -18.73
N GLU A 111 14.50 9.65 -20.03
CA GLU A 111 14.09 8.45 -20.79
C GLU A 111 15.08 7.32 -20.61
N LEU A 112 16.37 7.61 -20.79
CA LEU A 112 17.42 6.62 -20.65
C LEU A 112 17.47 6.00 -19.25
N TRP A 113 17.31 6.81 -18.20
CA TRP A 113 17.35 6.34 -16.82
C TRP A 113 16.11 5.55 -16.43
N SER A 114 14.93 5.97 -16.89
CA SER A 114 13.69 5.22 -16.66
C SER A 114 13.71 3.84 -17.34
N LEU A 115 14.20 3.78 -18.59
CA LEU A 115 14.35 2.52 -19.34
C LEU A 115 15.43 1.64 -18.72
N ALA A 116 16.56 2.22 -18.31
CA ALA A 116 17.62 1.50 -17.62
C ALA A 116 17.15 0.91 -16.27
N ALA A 117 16.40 1.69 -15.48
CA ALA A 117 15.83 1.23 -14.21
C ALA A 117 14.79 0.10 -14.43
N ALA A 118 13.92 0.24 -15.43
CA ALA A 118 12.96 -0.81 -15.79
C ALA A 118 13.65 -2.09 -16.25
N ALA A 119 14.69 -1.98 -17.09
CA ALA A 119 15.50 -3.11 -17.54
C ALA A 119 16.25 -3.78 -16.38
N ALA A 120 16.84 -3.01 -15.47
CA ALA A 120 17.50 -3.53 -14.27
C ALA A 120 16.51 -4.27 -13.35
N GLY A 121 15.30 -3.73 -13.16
CA GLY A 121 14.23 -4.40 -12.43
C GLY A 121 13.82 -5.74 -13.05
N ALA A 122 13.59 -5.76 -14.37
CA ALA A 122 13.26 -6.97 -15.10
C ALA A 122 14.40 -8.02 -15.04
N LEU A 123 15.65 -7.59 -15.17
CA LEU A 123 16.83 -8.46 -15.08
C LEU A 123 16.99 -9.07 -13.68
N THR A 124 16.72 -8.28 -12.64
CA THR A 124 16.74 -8.76 -11.25
C THR A 124 15.66 -9.81 -11.01
N LEU A 125 14.43 -9.58 -11.48
CA LEU A 125 13.34 -10.56 -11.39
C LEU A 125 13.66 -11.84 -12.16
N TRP A 126 14.22 -11.71 -13.36
CA TRP A 126 14.64 -12.85 -14.17
C TRP A 126 15.71 -13.68 -13.45
N LEU A 127 16.72 -13.04 -12.85
CA LEU A 127 17.75 -13.73 -12.07
C LEU A 127 17.17 -14.44 -10.83
N LEU A 128 16.22 -13.81 -10.12
CA LEU A 128 15.58 -14.43 -8.95
C LEU A 128 14.77 -15.67 -9.34
N SER A 129 13.99 -15.60 -10.44
CA SER A 129 13.23 -16.76 -10.94
C SER A 129 14.12 -17.92 -11.42
N LYS A 130 15.41 -17.67 -11.65
CA LYS A 130 16.41 -18.69 -12.03
C LYS A 130 17.06 -19.37 -10.82
N LEU A 131 16.92 -18.79 -9.62
CA LEU A 131 17.51 -19.28 -8.37
C LEU A 131 16.53 -20.11 -7.53
N GLU A 132 15.22 -20.02 -7.83
CA GLU A 132 14.15 -20.87 -7.31
C GLU A 132 14.00 -22.17 -8.12
#